data_AF-A0A7C6HIF2-F1
#
_entry.id   AF-A0A7C6HIF2-F1
#
_cell.length_a   1.000
_cell.length_b   1.000
_cell.length_c   1.000
_cell.angle_alpha   90.00
_cell.angle_beta   90.00
_cell.angle_gamma   90.00
#
_symmetry.space_group_name_H-M   'P 1'
#
loop_
_entity.id
_entity.type
_entity.pdbx_description
1 polymer ?
#
loop_
_entity_poly.entity_id
_entity_poly.type
_entity_poly.pdbx_seq_one_letter_code
_entity_poly.pdbx_strand_id
1 'polypeptide(L)' 'MCSRSRIGLPLAKDANHGLGTQSIRHVVEKLHGNCQFAVKDYLFVLRVVL' A
#
# COMPACT_ATOMS: atom_id res chain seq x y z
N MET A 1 0.91 11.56 -8.10
CA MET A 1 1.80 11.53 -6.91
C MET A 1 0.98 11.17 -5.67
N CYS A 2 1.12 9.96 -5.13
CA CYS A 2 0.47 9.53 -3.87
C CYS A 2 1.09 10.24 -2.66
N SER A 3 0.26 10.70 -1.72
CA SER A 3 0.69 11.16 -0.40
C SER A 3 0.68 9.98 0.60
N ARG A 4 1.51 10.05 1.65
CA ARG A 4 1.59 8.99 2.67
C ARG A 4 0.54 9.27 3.77
N SER A 5 -0.38 8.32 4.02
CA SER A 5 -1.38 8.44 5.09
C SER A 5 -0.78 8.16 6.48
N ARG A 6 -1.45 8.58 7.56
CA ARG A 6 -1.07 8.28 8.98
C ARG A 6 -0.86 6.78 9.24
N ILE A 7 -1.46 5.92 8.42
CA ILE A 7 -1.42 4.45 8.53
C ILE A 7 -0.36 3.82 7.60
N GLY A 8 0.53 4.63 7.00
CA GLY A 8 1.61 4.14 6.13
C GLY A 8 1.16 3.66 4.74
N LEU A 9 -0.14 3.76 4.42
CA LEU A 9 -0.67 3.37 3.13
C LEU A 9 -0.50 4.48 2.08
N PRO A 10 -0.25 4.12 0.81
CA PRO A 10 -0.30 5.07 -0.30
C PRO A 10 -1.72 5.61 -0.43
N LEU A 11 -1.88 6.93 -0.31
CA LEU A 11 -3.15 7.59 -0.52
C LEU A 11 -3.27 8.01 -1.99
N ALA A 12 -4.24 7.43 -2.68
CA ALA A 12 -4.62 7.85 -4.02
C ALA A 12 -5.26 9.24 -3.98
N LYS A 13 -4.98 10.06 -5.00
CA LYS A 13 -5.54 11.42 -5.13
C LYS A 13 -6.92 11.44 -5.78
N ASP A 14 -7.20 10.47 -6.63
CA ASP A 14 -8.45 10.38 -7.37
C ASP A 14 -9.36 9.29 -6.79
N ALA A 15 -10.67 9.52 -6.86
CA ALA A 15 -11.65 8.50 -6.53
C ALA A 15 -11.46 7.28 -7.46
N ASN A 16 -11.54 6.08 -6.90
CA ASN A 16 -11.31 4.78 -7.57
C ASN A 16 -9.85 4.38 -7.84
N HIS A 17 -8.87 5.19 -7.43
CA HIS A 17 -7.46 4.79 -7.43
C HIS A 17 -7.06 4.19 -6.05
N GLY A 18 -6.04 3.32 -6.02
CA GLY A 18 -5.54 2.72 -4.76
C GLY A 18 -6.22 1.42 -4.34
N LEU A 19 -7.13 0.85 -5.16
CA LEU A 19 -7.76 -0.44 -4.90
C LEU A 19 -6.74 -1.58 -4.78
N GLY A 20 -5.68 -1.57 -5.60
CA GLY A 20 -4.61 -2.57 -5.54
C GLY A 20 -3.84 -2.56 -4.21
N THR A 21 -3.54 -1.38 -3.66
CA THR A 21 -2.89 -1.29 -2.33
C THR A 21 -3.81 -1.74 -1.21
N GLN A 22 -5.13 -1.48 -1.34
CA GLN A 22 -6.12 -1.93 -0.36
C GLN A 22 -6.30 -3.45 -0.38
N SER A 23 -6.36 -4.07 -1.56
CA SER A 23 -6.51 -5.52 -1.69
C SER A 23 -5.30 -6.27 -1.17
N ILE A 24 -4.08 -5.80 -1.45
CA ILE A 24 -2.83 -6.38 -0.91
C ILE A 24 -2.85 -6.34 0.61
N ARG A 25 -3.13 -5.17 1.21
CA ARG A 25 -3.21 -5.03 2.66
C ARG A 25 -4.23 -5.99 3.25
N HIS A 26 -5.43 -6.05 2.68
CA HIS A 26 -6.51 -6.90 3.17
C HIS A 26 -6.13 -8.38 3.22
N VAL A 27 -5.43 -8.88 2.20
CA VAL A 27 -4.97 -10.28 2.17
C VAL A 27 -3.85 -10.51 3.18
N VAL A 28 -2.89 -9.59 3.30
CA VAL A 28 -1.78 -9.71 4.25
C VAL A 28 -2.28 -9.67 5.70
N GLU A 29 -3.20 -8.77 6.03
CA GLU A 29 -3.84 -8.68 7.35
C GLU A 29 -4.60 -9.98 7.70
N LYS A 30 -5.28 -10.60 6.71
CA LYS A 30 -5.95 -11.91 6.90
C LYS A 30 -5.00 -13.05 7.24
N LEU A 31 -3.74 -12.96 6.81
CA LEU A 31 -2.70 -13.94 7.12
C LEU A 31 -1.93 -13.59 8.40
N HIS A 32 -2.41 -12.62 9.18
CA HIS A 32 -1.70 -12.06 10.36
C HIS A 32 -0.33 -11.45 10.03
N GLY A 33 -0.09 -11.13 8.76
CA GLY A 33 1.12 -10.51 8.27
C GLY A 33 1.06 -8.98 8.31
N ASN A 34 2.14 -8.35 7.84
CA ASN A 34 2.25 -6.90 7.69
C ASN A 34 2.80 -6.53 6.30
N CYS A 35 2.40 -5.37 5.78
CA CYS A 35 2.89 -4.85 4.50
C CYS A 35 3.32 -3.38 4.59
N GLN A 36 4.34 -3.04 3.82
CA GLN A 36 4.88 -1.69 3.71
C GLN A 36 4.94 -1.29 2.25
N PHE A 37 4.63 -0.02 1.99
CA PHE A 37 4.60 0.54 0.65
C PHE A 37 5.53 1.75 0.55
N ALA A 38 6.29 1.82 -0.54
CA ALA A 38 7.12 2.96 -0.85
C ALA A 38 7.14 3.23 -2.36
N VAL A 39 7.52 4.45 -2.73
CA VAL A 39 7.85 4.82 -4.10
C VAL A 39 9.27 5.37 -4.08
N LYS A 40 10.16 4.81 -4.91
CA LYS A 40 11.56 5.23 -5.02
C LYS A 40 11.96 5.23 -6.49
N ASP A 41 12.48 6.34 -6.99
CA ASP A 41 13.00 6.46 -8.37
C ASP A 41 12.03 5.90 -9.42
N TYR A 42 10.74 6.30 -9.32
CA TYR A 42 9.63 5.82 -10.16
C TYR A 42 9.22 4.35 -9.99
N LEU A 43 9.90 3.60 -9.12
CA LEU A 43 9.52 2.23 -8.76
C LEU A 43 8.53 2.22 -7.59
N PHE A 44 7.53 1.36 -7.72
CA PHE A 44 6.66 0.99 -6.61
C PHE A 44 7.28 -0.19 -5.86
N VAL A 45 7.60 0.01 -4.58
CA VAL A 45 8.22 -0.99 -3.72
C VAL A 45 7.18 -1.50 -2.72
N LEU A 46 6.97 -2.81 -2.75
CA LEU A 46 6.11 -3.54 -1.82
C LEU A 46 6.98 -4.48 -0.97
N ARG A 47 6.83 -4.40 0.35
CA ARG A 47 7.38 -5.39 1.28
C ARG A 47 6.23 -6.08 2.00
N VAL A 48 6.24 -7.41 1.99
CA VAL A 48 5.27 -8.25 2.71
C VAL A 48 6.05 -9.12 3.70
N VAL A 49 5.53 -9.20 4.93
CA VAL A 49 5.96 -10.10 5.98
C VAL A 49 4.74 -10.92 6.37
N LEU A 50 4.82 -12.25 6.27
CA LEU A 50 3.74 -13.18 6.65
C LEU A 50 4.06 -13.84 7.98
#